data_AF-A0A8H7KXD4-F1
#
_entry.id   AF-A0A8H7KXD4-F1
#
_cell.length_a   1.000
_cell.length_b   1.000
_cell.length_c   1.000
_cell.angle_alpha   90.00
_cell.angle_beta   90.00
_cell.angle_gamma   90.00
#
_symmetry.space_group_name_H-M   'P 1'
#
loop_
_entity.id
_entity.type
_entity.pdbx_description
1 polymer ?
#
loop_
_entity_poly.entity_id
_entity_poly.type
_entity_poly.pdbx_seq_one_letter_code
_entity_poly.pdbx_strand_id
1 'polypeptide(L)'
;MGHDGYQNLLTKDPTVLNRFVTNWSKQNYIRSNSPSQPDWWEGCKNFPQFLEAARTRPSIGLAKEICVEKFLQWSVLNAKHEEARVHLADMLWCVELRGIDHEFLILRVVEKGSNRSSWIRIERDTHSWLTAIPIPHPLRPVGWNRKDTMHIAADGRSLLKSGEPQQCHAHIIFHHRYLTLASISNRLHFTVALAKSYNLLTFNCYWFARTTWRGLIGTTGGRGLEFERVGAGSIEDVIKRVESRSERKWINPPGALDPAIQFTRERLIEHVAKSVTAVVAGLALVAVGILSYKPTAEWIHFSSDWQGNTQGELSSRGTMVEDRWLEHR
;
A
#
# COMPACT_ATOMS: atom_id res chain seq x y z
N MET A 1 16.32 12.87 0.96
CA MET A 1 15.54 13.12 2.19
C MET A 1 15.10 11.76 2.72
N GLY A 2 15.62 11.33 3.87
CA GLY A 2 15.27 10.04 4.45
C GLY A 2 13.83 9.99 4.98
N HIS A 3 13.33 8.78 5.27
CA HIS A 3 11.99 8.55 5.84
C HIS A 3 11.73 9.41 7.10
N ASP A 4 12.75 9.59 7.94
CA ASP A 4 12.65 10.33 9.21
C ASP A 4 12.64 11.85 9.02
N GLY A 5 13.35 12.36 8.01
CA GLY A 5 13.29 13.76 7.61
C GLY A 5 11.91 14.14 7.07
N TYR A 6 11.26 13.20 6.36
CA TYR A 6 9.90 13.38 5.85
C TYR A 6 8.84 13.28 6.96
N GLN A 7 8.96 12.32 7.89
CA GLN A 7 8.07 12.21 9.07
C GLN A 7 8.15 13.46 9.95
N ASN A 8 9.34 14.03 10.14
CA ASN A 8 9.51 15.32 10.83
C ASN A 8 8.87 16.50 10.10
N LEU A 9 8.88 16.49 8.76
CA LEU A 9 8.17 17.48 7.94
C LEU A 9 6.65 17.33 8.04
N LEU A 10 6.14 16.09 8.04
CA LEU A 10 4.72 15.77 8.21
C LEU A 10 4.15 16.23 9.56
N THR A 11 4.96 16.14 10.62
CA THR A 11 4.55 16.48 11.99
C THR A 11 4.69 17.97 12.30
N LYS A 12 5.63 18.69 11.66
CA LYS A 12 5.91 20.10 11.95
C LYS A 12 5.08 21.08 11.13
N ASP A 13 4.76 20.77 9.87
CA ASP A 13 3.94 21.65 9.03
C ASP A 13 3.15 20.89 7.96
N PRO A 14 1.87 20.56 8.22
CA PRO A 14 0.98 19.92 7.26
C PRO A 14 0.84 20.69 5.94
N THR A 15 1.10 22.00 5.93
CA THR A 15 0.97 22.83 4.73
C THR A 15 2.09 22.60 3.71
N VAL A 16 3.28 22.19 4.16
CA VAL A 16 4.41 21.83 3.29
C VAL A 16 4.12 20.55 2.53
N LEU A 17 3.56 19.55 3.22
CA LEU A 17 3.08 18.33 2.58
C LEU A 17 2.02 18.66 1.54
N ASN A 18 1.02 19.45 1.92
CA ASN A 18 -0.08 19.80 1.02
C ASN A 18 0.43 20.55 -0.22
N ARG A 19 1.42 21.44 -0.07
CA ARG A 19 2.08 22.14 -1.19
C ARG A 19 2.88 21.19 -2.08
N PHE A 20 3.68 20.29 -1.49
CA PHE A 20 4.45 19.29 -2.23
C PHE A 20 3.52 18.36 -3.03
N VAL A 21 2.50 17.84 -2.36
CA VAL A 21 1.45 16.98 -2.92
C VAL A 21 0.72 17.68 -4.07
N THR A 22 0.33 18.95 -3.87
CA THR A 22 -0.33 19.76 -4.90
C THR A 22 0.58 19.98 -6.11
N ASN A 23 1.86 20.28 -5.90
CA ASN A 23 2.81 20.53 -6.99
C ASN A 23 3.15 19.24 -7.76
N TRP A 24 3.33 18.13 -7.06
CA TRP A 24 3.58 16.82 -7.66
C TRP A 24 2.37 16.30 -8.44
N SER A 25 1.16 16.45 -7.90
CA SER A 25 -0.08 16.08 -8.58
C SER A 25 -0.26 16.88 -9.86
N LYS A 26 0.00 18.20 -9.84
CA LYS A 26 -0.05 19.05 -11.03
C LYS A 26 0.95 18.65 -12.12
N GLN A 27 2.17 18.27 -11.76
CA GLN A 27 3.20 17.86 -12.73
C GLN A 27 2.88 16.50 -13.38
N ASN A 28 2.28 15.56 -12.64
CA ASN A 28 1.96 14.23 -13.17
C ASN A 28 0.58 14.17 -13.84
N TYR A 29 -0.34 15.09 -13.52
CA TYR A 29 -1.64 15.25 -14.19
C TYR A 29 -1.49 15.38 -15.72
N ILE A 30 -0.44 16.04 -16.18
CA ILE A 30 -0.19 16.30 -17.61
C ILE A 30 0.28 15.02 -18.36
N ARG A 31 0.70 13.96 -17.64
CA ARG A 31 1.40 12.81 -18.26
C ARG A 31 0.63 11.49 -18.25
N SER A 32 -0.47 11.35 -17.52
CA SER A 32 -1.18 10.07 -17.46
C SER A 32 -2.26 9.97 -18.55
N ASN A 33 -2.07 9.07 -19.52
CA ASN A 33 -3.15 8.54 -20.38
C ASN A 33 -4.12 7.63 -19.59
N SER A 34 -4.43 7.99 -18.35
CA SER A 34 -5.32 7.21 -17.50
C SER A 34 -6.72 7.25 -18.13
N PRO A 35 -7.51 6.16 -18.07
CA PRO A 35 -8.89 6.14 -18.56
C PRO A 35 -9.69 7.34 -18.03
N SER A 36 -10.85 7.68 -18.61
CA SER A 36 -11.71 8.75 -18.09
C SER A 36 -12.02 8.55 -16.60
N GLN A 37 -12.29 9.65 -15.89
CA GLN A 37 -12.79 9.58 -14.53
C GLN A 37 -14.07 8.74 -14.50
N PRO A 38 -14.25 7.82 -13.53
CA PRO A 38 -15.48 7.07 -13.43
C PRO A 38 -16.69 7.99 -13.19
N ASP A 39 -17.72 7.92 -14.02
CA ASP A 39 -18.92 8.79 -13.92
C ASP A 39 -19.57 8.74 -12.53
N TRP A 40 -19.40 7.65 -11.79
CA TRP A 40 -20.06 7.45 -10.50
C TRP A 40 -19.56 8.36 -9.39
N TRP A 41 -18.38 8.95 -9.52
CA TRP A 41 -17.82 9.83 -8.49
C TRP A 41 -17.83 11.31 -8.87
N GLU A 42 -18.35 11.65 -10.05
CA GLU A 42 -18.46 13.03 -10.49
C GLU A 42 -19.35 13.81 -9.52
N GLY A 43 -18.88 14.96 -9.06
CA GLY A 43 -19.60 15.80 -8.11
C GLY A 43 -19.43 15.42 -6.62
N CYS A 44 -18.67 14.36 -6.28
CA CYS A 44 -18.33 14.09 -4.88
C CYS A 44 -17.41 15.18 -4.32
N LYS A 45 -17.89 15.94 -3.33
CA LYS A 45 -17.16 17.08 -2.73
C LYS A 45 -16.36 16.72 -1.49
N ASN A 46 -16.57 15.52 -0.93
CA ASN A 46 -15.93 15.05 0.29
C ASN A 46 -15.91 13.52 0.39
N PHE A 47 -15.20 12.99 1.40
CA PHE A 47 -15.07 11.55 1.63
C PHE A 47 -16.40 10.82 1.91
N PRO A 48 -17.30 11.32 2.78
CA PRO A 48 -18.60 10.68 2.97
C PRO A 48 -19.41 10.53 1.68
N GLN A 49 -19.49 11.58 0.85
CA GLN A 49 -20.19 11.52 -0.44
C GLN A 49 -19.54 10.53 -1.41
N PHE A 50 -18.20 10.51 -1.44
CA PHE A 50 -17.44 9.57 -2.25
C PHE A 50 -17.71 8.11 -1.84
N LEU A 51 -17.73 7.80 -0.54
CA LEU A 51 -18.06 6.48 -0.05
C LEU A 51 -19.55 6.14 -0.30
N GLU A 52 -20.46 7.07 -0.09
CA GLU A 52 -21.89 6.88 -0.37
C GLU A 52 -22.11 6.60 -1.86
N ALA A 53 -21.46 7.36 -2.75
CA ALA A 53 -21.50 7.12 -4.18
C ALA A 53 -20.93 5.75 -4.54
N ALA A 54 -19.87 5.29 -3.86
CA ALA A 54 -19.35 3.94 -4.03
C ALA A 54 -20.36 2.85 -3.60
N ARG A 55 -21.21 3.14 -2.60
CA ARG A 55 -22.23 2.21 -2.06
C ARG A 55 -23.54 2.15 -2.84
N THR A 56 -23.96 3.20 -3.55
CA THR A 56 -25.37 3.44 -3.96
C THR A 56 -25.80 3.02 -5.38
N ARG A 57 -25.09 2.14 -6.11
CA ARG A 57 -25.50 1.72 -7.48
C ARG A 57 -26.17 0.32 -7.55
N PRO A 58 -27.01 0.05 -8.59
CA PRO A 58 -27.97 -1.08 -8.62
C PRO A 58 -27.35 -2.48 -8.73
N SER A 59 -26.09 -2.60 -9.13
CA SER A 59 -25.38 -3.88 -9.10
C SER A 59 -24.92 -4.15 -7.67
N ILE A 60 -25.86 -4.57 -6.83
CA ILE A 60 -25.61 -5.01 -5.45
C ILE A 60 -24.44 -6.00 -5.49
N GLY A 61 -23.33 -5.64 -4.84
CA GLY A 61 -22.19 -6.56 -4.62
C GLY A 61 -20.99 -6.43 -5.56
N LEU A 62 -20.87 -5.39 -6.39
CA LEU A 62 -19.64 -5.15 -7.17
C LEU A 62 -18.82 -4.01 -6.58
N ALA A 63 -17.56 -4.29 -6.25
CA ALA A 63 -16.61 -3.27 -5.87
C ALA A 63 -16.32 -2.31 -7.03
N LYS A 64 -16.19 -1.02 -6.71
CA LYS A 64 -15.85 0.01 -7.70
C LYS A 64 -14.34 0.22 -7.74
N GLU A 65 -13.74 0.00 -8.91
CA GLU A 65 -12.32 0.22 -9.15
C GLU A 65 -11.99 1.67 -9.49
N ILE A 66 -10.87 2.15 -8.97
CA ILE A 66 -10.28 3.46 -9.25
C ILE A 66 -8.76 3.33 -9.29
N CYS A 67 -8.08 4.04 -10.19
CA CYS A 67 -6.63 4.26 -10.09
C CYS A 67 -6.28 5.12 -8.86
N VAL A 68 -5.26 4.71 -8.11
CA VAL A 68 -4.81 5.43 -6.90
C VAL A 68 -4.44 6.88 -7.22
N GLU A 69 -3.82 7.15 -8.37
CA GLU A 69 -3.43 8.50 -8.77
C GLU A 69 -4.63 9.44 -8.89
N LYS A 70 -5.76 8.96 -9.43
CA LYS A 70 -6.98 9.77 -9.54
C LYS A 70 -7.59 10.02 -8.16
N PHE A 71 -7.60 8.99 -7.29
CA PHE A 71 -8.05 9.16 -5.91
C PHE A 71 -7.21 10.21 -5.18
N LEU A 72 -5.87 10.17 -5.35
CA LEU A 72 -4.96 11.15 -4.77
C LEU A 72 -5.26 12.57 -5.29
N GLN A 73 -5.40 12.75 -6.60
CA GLN A 73 -5.76 14.05 -7.19
C GLN A 73 -7.07 14.59 -6.61
N TRP A 74 -8.11 13.75 -6.58
CA TRP A 74 -9.40 14.12 -6.01
C TRP A 74 -9.29 14.47 -4.52
N SER A 75 -8.52 13.70 -3.74
CA SER A 75 -8.37 13.95 -2.30
C SER A 75 -7.73 15.30 -2.01
N VAL A 76 -6.76 15.75 -2.82
CA VAL A 76 -6.09 17.05 -2.66
C VAL A 76 -7.05 18.20 -2.94
N LEU A 77 -7.86 18.07 -3.99
CA LEU A 77 -8.86 19.07 -4.35
C LEU A 77 -9.98 19.21 -3.31
N ASN A 78 -10.25 18.14 -2.57
CA ASN A 78 -11.39 18.04 -1.64
C ASN A 78 -10.99 17.93 -0.15
N ALA A 79 -9.71 18.09 0.18
CA ALA A 79 -9.17 17.95 1.54
C ALA A 79 -9.74 18.95 2.57
N LYS A 80 -10.39 20.03 2.12
CA LYS A 80 -10.85 21.11 3.01
C LYS A 80 -12.14 20.81 3.79
N HIS A 81 -12.77 19.65 3.60
CA HIS A 81 -14.09 19.36 4.17
C HIS A 81 -14.14 18.03 4.94
N GLU A 82 -14.33 18.12 6.26
CA GLU A 82 -14.83 17.03 7.14
C GLU A 82 -13.99 15.74 7.22
N GLU A 83 -12.67 15.82 7.09
CA GLU A 83 -11.74 14.68 7.19
C GLU A 83 -11.90 13.85 8.47
N ALA A 84 -12.40 14.45 9.55
CA ALA A 84 -12.57 13.81 10.87
C ALA A 84 -13.80 12.88 10.97
N ARG A 85 -14.59 12.73 9.89
CA ARG A 85 -15.79 11.87 9.90
C ARG A 85 -15.53 10.45 9.44
N VAL A 86 -14.46 10.14 8.74
CA VAL A 86 -14.18 8.77 8.29
C VAL A 86 -12.86 8.31 8.86
N HIS A 87 -12.87 7.21 9.62
CA HIS A 87 -11.67 6.68 10.26
C HIS A 87 -11.43 5.22 9.88
N LEU A 88 -10.16 4.85 9.81
CA LEU A 88 -9.71 3.47 9.62
C LEU A 88 -9.93 2.69 10.92
N ALA A 89 -10.69 1.60 10.83
CA ALA A 89 -11.00 0.72 11.94
C ALA A 89 -10.23 -0.61 11.86
N ASP A 90 -10.03 -1.13 10.65
CA ASP A 90 -9.32 -2.38 10.42
C ASP A 90 -8.42 -2.30 9.20
N MET A 91 -7.30 -3.01 9.25
CA MET A 91 -6.41 -3.23 8.12
C MET A 91 -5.99 -4.69 8.08
N LEU A 92 -6.30 -5.35 6.97
CA LEU A 92 -5.99 -6.76 6.70
C LEU A 92 -4.85 -6.82 5.70
N TRP A 93 -3.86 -7.66 5.98
CA TRP A 93 -2.81 -8.02 5.03
C TRP A 93 -3.17 -9.32 4.35
N CYS A 94 -3.35 -9.27 3.05
CA CYS A 94 -3.92 -10.35 2.29
C CYS A 94 -2.98 -10.81 1.17
N VAL A 95 -3.07 -12.09 0.84
CA VAL A 95 -2.29 -12.74 -0.21
C VAL A 95 -3.26 -13.47 -1.13
N GLU A 96 -3.14 -13.20 -2.42
CA GLU A 96 -3.80 -13.91 -3.49
C GLU A 96 -2.80 -14.95 -4.03
N LEU A 97 -3.15 -16.24 -3.86
CA LEU A 97 -2.29 -17.36 -4.17
C LEU A 97 -2.30 -17.63 -5.68
N ARG A 98 -1.23 -17.18 -6.33
CA ARG A 98 -0.96 -17.37 -7.78
C ARG A 98 0.36 -18.13 -7.94
N GLY A 99 0.86 -18.20 -9.18
CA GLY A 99 2.25 -18.65 -9.42
C GLY A 99 3.29 -17.78 -8.70
N ILE A 100 3.07 -16.46 -8.65
CA ILE A 100 3.78 -15.52 -7.77
C ILE A 100 2.72 -14.86 -6.89
N ASP A 101 2.80 -15.07 -5.58
CA ASP A 101 1.90 -14.46 -4.59
C ASP A 101 1.70 -12.96 -4.88
N HIS A 102 0.45 -12.54 -4.91
CA HIS A 102 0.10 -11.13 -5.03
C HIS A 102 -0.38 -10.60 -3.68
N GLU A 103 0.28 -9.58 -3.16
CA GLU A 103 0.00 -9.04 -1.82
C GLU A 103 -0.75 -7.71 -1.91
N PHE A 104 -1.78 -7.57 -1.08
CA PHE A 104 -2.66 -6.41 -1.05
C PHE A 104 -3.17 -6.14 0.36
N LEU A 105 -3.75 -4.95 0.55
CA LEU A 105 -4.37 -4.58 1.82
C LEU A 105 -5.87 -4.40 1.64
N ILE A 106 -6.66 -4.90 2.59
CA ILE A 106 -8.07 -4.56 2.74
C ILE A 106 -8.22 -3.68 3.98
N LEU A 107 -8.83 -2.51 3.81
CA LEU A 107 -9.07 -1.52 4.84
C LEU A 107 -10.57 -1.46 5.12
N ARG A 108 -10.97 -1.43 6.39
CA ARG A 108 -12.33 -1.08 6.78
C ARG A 108 -12.33 0.32 7.35
N VAL A 109 -13.11 1.20 6.75
CA VAL A 109 -13.34 2.56 7.25
C VAL A 109 -14.75 2.69 7.81
N VAL A 110 -14.89 3.47 8.88
CA VAL A 110 -16.15 3.69 9.59
C VAL A 110 -16.44 5.19 9.67
N GLU A 111 -17.71 5.54 9.45
CA GLU A 111 -18.19 6.91 9.52
C GLU A 111 -18.57 7.28 10.96
N LYS A 112 -17.93 8.31 11.53
CA LYS A 112 -18.18 8.84 12.87
C LYS A 112 -19.65 9.26 12.99
N GLY A 113 -20.32 8.74 14.02
CA GLY A 113 -21.72 9.06 14.29
C GLY A 113 -22.71 8.26 13.44
N SER A 114 -22.22 7.31 12.63
CA SER A 114 -23.07 6.30 12.01
C SER A 114 -22.48 4.91 12.25
N ASN A 115 -23.30 3.88 12.08
CA ASN A 115 -22.81 2.48 12.05
C ASN A 115 -22.45 2.04 10.62
N ARG A 116 -22.25 2.99 9.69
CA ARG A 116 -21.89 2.69 8.31
C ARG A 116 -20.40 2.43 8.22
N SER A 117 -20.04 1.31 7.61
CA SER A 117 -18.67 1.02 7.19
C SER A 117 -18.58 0.92 5.68
N SER A 118 -17.39 1.17 5.17
CA SER A 118 -17.02 0.88 3.78
C SER A 118 -15.70 0.12 3.79
N TRP A 119 -15.51 -0.70 2.77
CA TRP A 119 -14.33 -1.52 2.62
C TRP A 119 -13.54 -1.05 1.40
N ILE A 120 -12.22 -1.01 1.55
CA ILE A 120 -11.29 -0.51 0.53
C ILE A 120 -10.18 -1.53 0.34
N ARG A 121 -10.07 -2.14 -0.83
CA ARG A 121 -8.89 -2.91 -1.24
C ARG A 121 -7.92 -1.96 -1.93
N ILE A 122 -6.67 -1.96 -1.50
CA ILE A 122 -5.58 -1.25 -2.20
C ILE A 122 -4.51 -2.24 -2.61
N GLU A 123 -4.08 -2.13 -3.86
CA GLU A 123 -3.06 -3.02 -4.40
C GLU A 123 -2.21 -2.33 -5.46
N ARG A 124 -1.00 -2.86 -5.62
CA ARG A 124 -0.13 -2.56 -6.75
C ARG A 124 0.03 -3.83 -7.55
N ASP A 125 -0.32 -3.78 -8.83
CA ASP A 125 -0.15 -4.88 -9.77
C ASP A 125 0.67 -4.43 -11.00
N THR A 126 0.99 -5.39 -11.85
CA THR A 126 1.56 -5.17 -13.18
C THR A 126 0.56 -5.53 -14.26
N HIS A 127 0.54 -4.78 -15.36
CA HIS A 127 -0.26 -5.16 -16.53
C HIS A 127 0.23 -6.45 -17.21
N SER A 128 1.50 -6.82 -16.98
CA SER A 128 2.08 -8.05 -17.52
C SER A 128 3.34 -8.44 -16.75
N TRP A 129 3.40 -9.69 -16.30
CA TRP A 129 4.58 -10.25 -15.63
C TRP A 129 5.83 -10.28 -16.52
N LEU A 130 5.67 -10.36 -17.84
CA LEU A 130 6.78 -10.22 -18.80
C LEU A 130 7.52 -8.88 -18.67
N THR A 131 6.84 -7.90 -18.09
CA THR A 131 7.31 -6.51 -17.96
C THR A 131 7.68 -6.17 -16.52
N ALA A 132 7.52 -7.13 -15.60
CA ALA A 132 7.94 -7.03 -14.20
C ALA A 132 9.43 -7.36 -14.01
N ILE A 133 10.03 -8.12 -14.95
CA ILE A 133 11.47 -8.33 -15.02
C ILE A 133 12.12 -7.01 -15.47
N PRO A 134 13.19 -6.54 -14.81
CA PRO A 134 13.84 -5.27 -15.12
C PRO A 134 14.68 -5.35 -16.40
N ILE A 135 14.05 -5.66 -17.53
CA ILE A 135 14.67 -5.53 -18.84
C ILE A 135 14.39 -4.10 -19.31
N PRO A 136 15.41 -3.23 -19.43
CA PRO A 136 15.21 -1.86 -19.91
C PRO A 136 14.61 -1.92 -21.32
N HIS A 137 13.38 -1.42 -21.48
CA HIS A 137 12.78 -1.28 -22.79
C HIS A 137 12.76 0.22 -23.16
N PRO A 138 13.63 0.68 -24.08
CA PRO A 138 13.85 2.11 -24.33
C PRO A 138 12.61 2.86 -24.84
N LEU A 139 11.62 2.13 -25.36
CA LEU A 139 10.39 2.68 -25.93
C LEU A 139 9.20 2.76 -24.95
N ARG A 140 9.35 2.32 -23.70
CA ARG A 140 8.21 2.28 -22.76
C ARG A 140 8.25 3.47 -21.78
N PRO A 141 7.14 4.21 -21.63
CA PRO A 141 7.10 5.33 -20.71
C PRO A 141 7.22 4.86 -19.26
N VAL A 142 7.77 5.73 -18.40
CA VAL A 142 7.87 5.50 -16.96
C VAL A 142 6.49 5.21 -16.38
N GLY A 143 6.35 4.08 -15.67
CA GLY A 143 5.10 3.67 -15.03
C GLY A 143 4.11 2.90 -15.90
N TRP A 144 4.46 2.64 -17.16
CA TRP A 144 3.60 1.87 -18.08
C TRP A 144 3.28 0.45 -17.59
N ASN A 145 4.15 -0.16 -16.78
CA ASN A 145 3.95 -1.50 -16.23
C ASN A 145 3.35 -1.50 -14.81
N ARG A 146 2.94 -0.35 -14.26
CA ARG A 146 2.43 -0.23 -12.90
C ARG A 146 0.93 0.04 -12.91
N LYS A 147 0.18 -0.75 -12.15
CA LYS A 147 -1.24 -0.54 -11.91
C LYS A 147 -1.49 -0.44 -10.40
N ASP A 148 -1.58 0.79 -9.89
CA ASP A 148 -1.95 1.03 -8.49
C ASP A 148 -3.47 1.26 -8.43
N THR A 149 -4.21 0.34 -7.81
CA THR A 149 -5.68 0.36 -7.77
C THR A 149 -6.24 0.45 -6.35
N MET A 150 -7.42 1.05 -6.29
CA MET A 150 -8.29 1.10 -5.13
C MET A 150 -9.66 0.56 -5.52
N HIS A 151 -10.13 -0.49 -4.85
CA HIS A 151 -11.49 -1.00 -5.01
C HIS A 151 -12.30 -0.68 -3.76
N ILE A 152 -13.52 -0.17 -3.93
CA ILE A 152 -14.36 0.29 -2.82
C ILE A 152 -15.70 -0.43 -2.87
N ALA A 153 -16.15 -0.95 -1.72
CA ALA A 153 -17.40 -1.66 -1.59
C ALA A 153 -18.11 -1.37 -0.25
N ALA A 154 -19.40 -1.67 -0.19
CA ALA A 154 -20.19 -1.60 1.04
C ALA A 154 -19.85 -2.74 2.01
N ASP A 155 -19.60 -3.94 1.48
CA ASP A 155 -19.22 -5.15 2.21
C ASP A 155 -17.81 -5.61 1.82
N GLY A 156 -17.13 -6.34 2.71
CA GLY A 156 -15.75 -6.76 2.46
C GLY A 156 -15.63 -7.85 1.40
N ARG A 157 -16.67 -8.69 1.25
CA ARG A 157 -16.64 -9.87 0.35
C ARG A 157 -16.69 -9.45 -1.12
N SER A 158 -17.34 -8.35 -1.42
CA SER A 158 -17.34 -7.73 -2.75
C SER A 158 -15.93 -7.31 -3.24
N LEU A 159 -14.93 -7.23 -2.35
CA LEU A 159 -13.53 -6.94 -2.71
C LEU A 159 -12.72 -8.18 -3.11
N LEU A 160 -13.30 -9.37 -3.00
CA LEU A 160 -12.63 -10.63 -3.26
C LEU A 160 -12.77 -10.98 -4.73
N LYS A 161 -11.64 -11.28 -5.38
CA LYS A 161 -11.63 -11.78 -6.76
C LYS A 161 -12.14 -13.21 -6.79
N SER A 162 -13.01 -13.53 -7.75
CA SER A 162 -13.44 -14.90 -8.01
C SER A 162 -12.34 -15.69 -8.71
N GLY A 163 -12.24 -16.98 -8.41
CA GLY A 163 -11.37 -17.91 -9.13
C GLY A 163 -9.94 -18.06 -8.59
N GLU A 164 -9.54 -17.25 -7.61
CA GLU A 164 -8.21 -17.35 -7.00
C GLU A 164 -8.28 -17.44 -5.47
N PRO A 165 -7.61 -18.41 -4.83
CA PRO A 165 -7.60 -18.52 -3.38
C PRO A 165 -6.95 -17.29 -2.74
N GLN A 166 -7.64 -16.68 -1.77
CA GLN A 166 -7.15 -15.52 -1.04
C GLN A 166 -7.09 -15.82 0.46
N GLN A 167 -5.98 -15.45 1.07
CA GLN A 167 -5.70 -15.67 2.49
C GLN A 167 -5.43 -14.35 3.19
N CYS A 168 -5.79 -14.28 4.47
CA CYS A 168 -5.43 -13.14 5.32
C CYS A 168 -4.33 -13.59 6.28
N HIS A 169 -3.15 -12.98 6.18
CA HIS A 169 -2.01 -13.35 7.03
C HIS A 169 -1.99 -12.59 8.35
N ALA A 170 -2.43 -11.34 8.32
CA ALA A 170 -2.39 -10.47 9.48
C ALA A 170 -3.56 -9.49 9.48
N HIS A 171 -3.96 -9.08 10.68
CA HIS A 171 -5.03 -8.13 10.91
C HIS A 171 -4.58 -7.13 11.98
N ILE A 172 -4.75 -5.84 11.67
CA ILE A 172 -4.64 -4.75 12.64
C ILE A 172 -6.02 -4.20 12.92
N ILE A 173 -6.32 -4.05 14.21
CA ILE A 173 -7.51 -3.38 14.72
C ILE A 173 -7.08 -2.03 15.28
N PHE A 174 -7.68 -0.95 14.80
CA PHE A 174 -7.44 0.39 15.30
C PHE A 174 -8.55 0.78 16.29
N HIS A 175 -8.19 0.95 17.56
CA HIS A 175 -9.12 1.38 18.60
C HIS A 175 -9.26 2.90 18.68
N HIS A 176 -8.30 3.63 18.11
CA HIS A 176 -8.38 5.08 18.02
C HIS A 176 -8.80 5.54 16.64
N ARG A 177 -9.68 6.53 16.60
CA ARG A 177 -10.17 7.18 15.38
C ARG A 177 -9.19 8.22 14.82
N TYR A 178 -7.88 8.01 14.99
CA TYR A 178 -6.83 8.96 14.58
C TYR A 178 -6.47 8.85 13.09
N LEU A 179 -6.57 7.65 12.52
CA LEU A 179 -6.28 7.43 11.12
C LEU A 179 -7.53 7.71 10.31
N THR A 180 -7.47 8.70 9.43
CA THR A 180 -8.58 9.10 8.55
C THR A 180 -8.31 8.68 7.11
N LEU A 181 -9.29 8.89 6.22
CA LEU A 181 -9.04 8.74 4.77
C LEU A 181 -7.96 9.70 4.26
N ALA A 182 -7.75 10.85 4.91
CA ALA A 182 -6.62 11.73 4.60
C ALA A 182 -5.28 11.09 4.99
N SER A 183 -5.21 10.38 6.12
CA SER A 183 -4.02 9.61 6.51
C SER A 183 -3.69 8.54 5.47
N ILE A 184 -4.71 7.84 4.96
CA ILE A 184 -4.57 6.84 3.89
C ILE A 184 -4.09 7.51 2.60
N SER A 185 -4.70 8.61 2.18
CA SER A 185 -4.29 9.36 0.98
C SER A 185 -2.83 9.84 1.06
N ASN A 186 -2.44 10.47 2.16
CA ASN A 186 -1.07 10.96 2.37
C ASN A 186 -0.05 9.81 2.30
N ARG A 187 -0.39 8.66 2.89
CA ARG A 187 0.45 7.46 2.83
C ARG A 187 0.58 6.93 1.42
N LEU A 188 -0.53 6.79 0.69
CA LEU A 188 -0.54 6.35 -0.69
C LEU A 188 0.26 7.30 -1.58
N HIS A 189 0.12 8.61 -1.39
CA HIS A 189 0.87 9.61 -2.14
C HIS A 189 2.39 9.41 -2.00
N PHE A 190 2.89 9.21 -0.78
CA PHE A 190 4.31 8.93 -0.57
C PHE A 190 4.72 7.60 -1.23
N THR A 191 3.94 6.53 -1.02
CA THR A 191 4.26 5.20 -1.55
C THR A 191 4.30 5.19 -3.09
N VAL A 192 3.34 5.84 -3.74
CA VAL A 192 3.27 5.93 -5.22
C VAL A 192 4.38 6.83 -5.78
N ALA A 193 4.74 7.91 -5.08
CA ALA A 193 5.79 8.83 -5.52
C ALA A 193 7.19 8.18 -5.55
N LEU A 194 7.48 7.26 -4.63
CA LEU A 194 8.77 6.56 -4.56
C LEU A 194 8.95 5.48 -5.64
N ALA A 195 7.85 4.91 -6.12
CA ALA A 195 7.88 3.73 -6.97
C ALA A 195 7.15 3.98 -8.28
N LYS A 196 7.86 4.63 -9.21
CA LYS A 196 7.30 5.06 -10.49
C LYS A 196 7.01 3.92 -11.46
N SER A 197 7.57 2.74 -11.25
CA SER A 197 7.39 1.55 -12.09
C SER A 197 7.28 0.30 -11.22
N TYR A 198 6.62 -0.73 -11.74
CA TYR A 198 6.61 -2.04 -11.09
C TYR A 198 7.96 -2.71 -11.34
N ASN A 199 8.56 -3.25 -10.29
CA ASN A 199 9.79 -4.03 -10.37
C ASN A 199 9.67 -5.23 -9.46
N LEU A 200 9.81 -6.44 -10.02
CA LEU A 200 9.59 -7.69 -9.29
C LEU A 200 10.45 -7.84 -8.03
N LEU A 201 11.65 -7.24 -8.00
CA LEU A 201 12.60 -7.39 -6.89
C LEU A 201 12.50 -6.26 -5.86
N THR A 202 12.04 -5.06 -6.24
CA THR A 202 12.16 -3.86 -5.39
C THR A 202 10.84 -3.14 -5.14
N PHE A 203 10.09 -2.81 -6.19
CA PHE A 203 8.89 -1.97 -6.15
C PHE A 203 7.64 -2.75 -6.57
N ASN A 204 7.49 -3.97 -6.05
CA ASN A 204 6.41 -4.91 -6.36
C ASN A 204 5.18 -4.72 -5.43
N CYS A 205 4.23 -5.66 -5.51
CA CYS A 205 3.01 -5.71 -4.69
C CYS A 205 3.31 -5.80 -3.18
N TYR A 206 4.24 -6.68 -2.78
CA TYR A 206 4.67 -6.81 -1.39
C TYR A 206 5.28 -5.52 -0.85
N TRP A 207 6.17 -4.86 -1.60
CA TRP A 207 6.77 -3.59 -1.17
C TRP A 207 5.71 -2.53 -0.95
N PHE A 208 4.70 -2.48 -1.83
CA PHE A 208 3.59 -1.53 -1.74
C PHE A 208 2.72 -1.80 -0.49
N ALA A 209 2.31 -3.05 -0.26
CA ALA A 209 1.57 -3.46 0.92
C ALA A 209 2.36 -3.17 2.20
N ARG A 210 3.63 -3.58 2.26
CA ARG A 210 4.54 -3.32 3.39
C ARG A 210 4.67 -1.86 3.73
N THR A 211 4.99 -1.05 2.73
CA THR A 211 5.31 0.36 2.92
C THR A 211 4.08 1.13 3.38
N THR A 212 2.91 0.76 2.86
CA THR A 212 1.62 1.33 3.28
C THR A 212 1.26 0.89 4.69
N TRP A 213 1.32 -0.41 4.99
CA TRP A 213 1.06 -0.98 6.31
C TRP A 213 1.94 -0.35 7.39
N ARG A 214 3.28 -0.39 7.21
CA ARG A 214 4.24 0.18 8.17
C ARG A 214 4.02 1.67 8.38
N GLY A 215 3.72 2.41 7.31
CA GLY A 215 3.50 3.85 7.42
C GLY A 215 2.23 4.17 8.20
N LEU A 216 1.11 3.46 7.97
CA LEU A 216 -0.15 3.68 8.70
C LEU A 216 -0.05 3.29 10.18
N ILE A 217 0.57 2.15 10.50
CA ILE A 217 0.79 1.79 11.91
C ILE A 217 1.77 2.77 12.58
N GLY A 218 2.81 3.20 11.87
CA GLY A 218 3.80 4.15 12.39
C GLY A 218 3.21 5.50 12.77
N THR A 219 2.20 6.00 12.01
CA THR A 219 1.53 7.27 12.33
C THR A 219 0.72 7.22 13.63
N THR A 220 0.44 6.03 14.17
CA THR A 220 -0.21 5.90 15.49
C THR A 220 0.77 6.03 16.66
N GLY A 221 2.08 5.95 16.39
CA GLY A 221 3.11 5.82 17.42
C GLY A 221 2.95 4.55 18.26
N GLY A 222 2.36 3.48 17.69
CA GLY A 222 2.09 2.22 18.38
C GLY A 222 0.91 2.25 19.36
N ARG A 223 0.11 3.32 19.38
CA ARG A 223 -0.97 3.49 20.35
C ARG A 223 -2.31 3.01 19.82
N GLY A 224 -3.03 2.27 20.67
CA GLY A 224 -4.40 1.78 20.42
C GLY A 224 -4.54 1.00 19.11
N LEU A 225 -3.59 0.10 18.88
CA LEU A 225 -3.69 -0.94 17.87
C LEU A 225 -3.63 -2.32 18.54
N GLU A 226 -4.32 -3.30 17.96
CA GLU A 226 -4.22 -4.73 18.27
C GLU A 226 -3.73 -5.43 16.99
N PHE A 227 -2.72 -6.28 17.11
CA PHE A 227 -2.20 -7.08 16.00
C PHE A 227 -2.57 -8.54 16.21
N GLU A 228 -3.22 -9.13 15.20
CA GLU A 228 -3.57 -10.53 15.16
C GLU A 228 -2.84 -11.19 13.97
N ARG A 229 -2.06 -12.24 14.26
CA ARG A 229 -1.56 -13.15 13.23
C ARG A 229 -2.65 -14.18 12.96
N VAL A 230 -3.30 -14.07 11.82
CA VAL A 230 -4.49 -14.87 11.52
C VAL A 230 -4.12 -16.28 11.04
N GLY A 231 -2.94 -16.47 10.45
CA GLY A 231 -2.50 -17.75 9.89
C GLY A 231 -3.09 -18.00 8.49
N ALA A 232 -3.10 -19.26 8.05
CA ALA A 232 -3.56 -19.65 6.70
C ALA A 232 -5.11 -19.72 6.57
N GLY A 233 -5.83 -18.83 7.24
CA GLY A 233 -7.29 -18.77 7.18
C GLY A 233 -7.82 -18.15 5.89
N SER A 234 -9.01 -18.58 5.46
CA SER A 234 -9.74 -17.93 4.36
C SER A 234 -10.03 -16.47 4.71
N ILE A 235 -9.80 -15.57 3.74
CA ILE A 235 -10.05 -14.14 3.90
C ILE A 235 -11.53 -13.84 4.18
N GLU A 236 -12.44 -14.65 3.63
CA GLU A 236 -13.88 -14.55 3.81
C GLU A 236 -14.27 -14.72 5.29
N ASP A 237 -13.67 -15.70 5.97
CA ASP A 237 -13.93 -15.96 7.40
C ASP A 237 -13.46 -14.78 8.27
N VAL A 238 -12.32 -14.19 7.93
CA VAL A 238 -11.80 -13.01 8.63
C VAL A 238 -12.70 -11.80 8.41
N ILE A 239 -13.13 -11.56 7.16
CA ILE A 239 -14.05 -10.48 6.84
C ILE A 239 -15.36 -10.67 7.61
N LYS A 240 -15.94 -11.88 7.60
CA LYS A 240 -17.16 -12.20 8.35
C LYS A 240 -16.99 -11.93 9.85
N ARG A 241 -15.84 -12.30 10.43
CA ARG A 241 -15.49 -12.02 11.83
C ARG A 241 -15.36 -10.52 12.11
N VAL A 242 -14.74 -9.76 11.21
CA VAL A 242 -14.59 -8.31 11.36
C VAL A 242 -15.93 -7.59 11.22
N GLU A 243 -16.78 -8.02 10.28
CA GLU A 243 -18.13 -7.49 10.05
C GLU A 243 -19.05 -7.73 11.26
N SER A 244 -18.96 -8.91 11.89
CA SER A 244 -19.77 -9.25 13.07
C SER A 244 -19.24 -8.62 14.37
N ARG A 245 -18.04 -8.06 14.35
CA ARG A 245 -17.43 -7.44 15.52
C ARG A 245 -18.11 -6.11 15.84
N SER A 246 -18.65 -5.98 17.06
CA SER A 246 -19.02 -4.69 17.63
C SER A 246 -17.77 -3.82 17.84
N GLU A 247 -17.92 -2.49 17.83
CA GLU A 247 -16.79 -1.60 18.12
C GLU A 247 -16.20 -1.93 19.50
N ARG A 248 -14.94 -2.38 19.52
CA ARG A 248 -14.24 -2.69 20.78
C ARG A 248 -13.83 -1.38 21.46
N LYS A 249 -14.16 -1.28 22.75
CA LYS A 249 -13.66 -0.22 23.61
C LYS A 249 -12.13 -0.29 23.68
N TRP A 250 -11.51 0.88 23.83
CA TRP A 250 -10.06 1.05 23.91
C TRP A 250 -9.38 0.04 24.85
N ILE A 251 -8.28 -0.55 24.38
CA ILE A 251 -7.47 -1.51 25.14
C ILE A 251 -6.26 -0.78 25.73
N ASN A 252 -6.07 -0.93 27.05
CA ASN A 252 -4.88 -0.54 27.80
C ASN A 252 -4.19 -1.82 28.33
N PRO A 253 -2.89 -2.04 28.12
CA PRO A 253 -1.92 -1.18 27.43
C PRO A 253 -2.07 -1.17 25.90
N PRO A 254 -1.57 -0.12 25.21
CA PRO A 254 -1.54 -0.06 23.75
C PRO A 254 -0.65 -1.17 23.16
N GLY A 255 -1.15 -1.83 22.11
CA GLY A 255 -0.61 -3.10 21.61
C GLY A 255 0.53 -3.03 20.60
N ALA A 256 1.28 -4.14 20.59
CA ALA A 256 1.81 -4.92 19.47
C ALA A 256 2.38 -4.25 18.19
N LEU A 257 2.92 -3.02 18.28
CA LEU A 257 3.64 -2.41 17.15
C LEU A 257 4.84 -3.28 16.70
N ASP A 258 5.64 -3.78 17.64
CA ASP A 258 6.82 -4.59 17.33
C ASP A 258 6.47 -5.89 16.58
N PRO A 259 5.50 -6.71 17.04
CA PRO A 259 4.97 -7.83 16.27
C PRO A 259 4.50 -7.45 14.86
N ALA A 260 3.78 -6.33 14.71
CA ALA A 260 3.28 -5.89 13.41
C ALA A 260 4.41 -5.47 12.46
N ILE A 261 5.52 -4.93 12.98
CA ILE A 261 6.72 -4.61 12.21
C ILE A 261 7.48 -5.89 11.87
N GLN A 262 7.68 -6.79 12.84
CA GLN A 262 8.39 -8.06 12.66
C GLN A 262 7.72 -8.92 11.60
N PHE A 263 6.39 -8.98 11.58
CA PHE A 263 5.60 -9.67 10.56
C PHE A 263 6.04 -9.29 9.14
N THR A 264 6.31 -8.00 8.89
CA THR A 264 6.74 -7.56 7.56
C THR A 264 8.12 -8.10 7.17
N ARG A 265 9.01 -8.40 8.12
CA ARG A 265 10.31 -9.01 7.82
C ARG A 265 10.18 -10.48 7.47
N GLU A 266 9.37 -11.22 8.22
CA GLU A 266 9.07 -12.63 7.93
C GLU A 266 8.46 -12.77 6.52
N ARG A 267 7.49 -11.89 6.20
CA ARG A 267 6.89 -11.85 4.87
C ARG A 267 7.86 -11.49 3.75
N LEU A 268 8.86 -10.63 4.00
CA LEU A 268 9.90 -10.34 3.01
C LEU A 268 10.59 -11.61 2.54
N ILE A 269 11.01 -12.44 3.49
CA ILE A 269 11.79 -13.65 3.24
C ILE A 269 10.93 -14.62 2.41
N GLU A 270 9.68 -14.82 2.82
CA GLU A 270 8.73 -15.69 2.11
C GLU A 270 8.46 -15.19 0.69
N HIS A 271 8.22 -13.89 0.51
CA HIS A 271 7.95 -13.29 -0.79
C HIS A 271 9.17 -13.42 -1.73
N VAL A 272 10.36 -13.05 -1.25
CA VAL A 272 11.60 -13.11 -2.05
C VAL A 272 11.92 -14.55 -2.45
N ALA A 273 11.79 -15.51 -1.54
CA ALA A 273 12.05 -16.93 -1.84
C ALA A 273 11.15 -17.44 -2.99
N LYS A 274 9.85 -17.07 -2.98
CA LYS A 274 8.91 -17.40 -4.05
C LYS A 274 9.26 -16.68 -5.36
N SER A 275 9.54 -15.38 -5.32
CA SER A 275 9.91 -14.61 -6.51
C SER A 275 11.19 -15.14 -7.17
N VAL A 276 12.21 -15.47 -6.40
CA VAL A 276 13.48 -16.04 -6.91
C VAL A 276 13.21 -17.39 -7.57
N THR A 277 12.44 -18.26 -6.94
CA THR A 277 12.06 -19.56 -7.51
C THR A 277 11.35 -19.40 -8.85
N ALA A 278 10.39 -18.47 -8.94
CA ALA A 278 9.67 -18.19 -10.18
C ALA A 278 10.58 -17.63 -11.29
N VAL A 279 11.51 -16.73 -10.95
CA VAL A 279 12.48 -16.18 -11.90
C VAL A 279 13.42 -17.26 -12.42
N VAL A 280 13.97 -18.10 -11.53
CA VAL A 280 14.89 -19.19 -11.91
C VAL A 280 14.18 -20.22 -12.79
N ALA A 281 12.96 -20.62 -12.42
CA ALA A 281 12.14 -21.53 -13.23
C ALA A 281 11.83 -20.93 -14.62
N GLY A 282 11.46 -19.65 -14.67
CA GLY A 282 11.24 -18.93 -15.92
C GLY A 282 12.49 -18.85 -16.79
N LEU A 283 13.63 -18.52 -16.21
CA LEU A 283 14.92 -18.45 -16.94
C LEU A 283 15.37 -19.82 -17.44
N ALA A 284 15.16 -20.90 -16.68
CA ALA A 284 15.47 -22.25 -17.12
C ALA A 284 14.62 -22.66 -18.35
N LEU A 285 13.32 -22.33 -18.36
CA LEU A 285 12.45 -22.56 -19.51
C LEU A 285 12.87 -21.73 -20.73
N VAL A 286 13.29 -20.48 -20.52
CA VAL A 286 13.82 -19.62 -21.58
C VAL A 286 15.16 -20.15 -22.10
N ALA A 287 16.05 -20.66 -21.24
CA ALA A 287 17.34 -21.23 -21.65
C ALA A 287 17.16 -22.52 -22.46
N VAL A 288 16.16 -23.34 -22.13
CA VAL A 288 15.78 -24.52 -22.93
C VAL A 288 15.14 -24.11 -24.26
N GLY A 289 14.41 -22.99 -24.30
CA GLY A 289 13.82 -22.44 -25.53
C GLY A 289 14.76 -21.58 -26.39
N ILE A 290 15.85 -21.06 -25.81
CA ILE A 290 16.75 -20.09 -26.45
C ILE A 290 18.21 -20.53 -26.25
N LEU A 291 18.67 -21.44 -27.11
CA LEU A 291 20.09 -21.72 -27.37
C LEU A 291 20.85 -20.55 -28.06
N SER A 292 20.30 -19.33 -28.07
CA SER A 292 20.85 -18.19 -28.83
C SER A 292 20.90 -16.84 -28.09
N TYR A 293 20.68 -16.78 -26.78
CA TYR A 293 20.72 -15.50 -26.04
C TYR A 293 22.02 -15.37 -25.23
N LYS A 294 22.87 -14.41 -25.60
CA LYS A 294 24.03 -13.99 -24.79
C LYS A 294 23.61 -12.83 -23.87
N PRO A 295 23.53 -13.03 -22.54
CA PRO A 295 23.24 -11.95 -21.62
C PRO A 295 24.48 -11.08 -21.41
N THR A 296 24.33 -9.77 -21.52
CA THR A 296 25.32 -8.79 -21.03
C THR A 296 25.15 -8.65 -19.52
N ALA A 297 26.14 -9.12 -18.77
CA ALA A 297 26.09 -9.23 -17.32
C ALA A 297 26.51 -7.94 -16.62
N GLU A 298 25.57 -7.29 -15.95
CA GLU A 298 25.79 -6.55 -14.71
C GLU A 298 24.60 -6.86 -13.79
N TRP A 299 24.73 -7.92 -12.98
CA TRP A 299 23.71 -8.32 -12.00
C TRP A 299 23.92 -7.60 -10.66
N ILE A 300 22.81 -7.33 -9.98
CA ILE A 300 22.76 -6.75 -8.64
C ILE A 300 23.34 -7.76 -7.63
N HIS A 301 24.46 -7.40 -6.99
CA HIS A 301 24.96 -8.12 -5.83
C HIS A 301 24.12 -7.75 -4.60
N PHE A 302 23.38 -8.70 -4.05
CA PHE A 302 22.83 -8.59 -2.70
C PHE A 302 23.96 -8.91 -1.71
N SER A 303 24.33 -7.94 -0.87
CA SER A 303 25.25 -8.18 0.25
C SER A 303 24.61 -9.20 1.21
N SER A 304 25.43 -10.10 1.77
CA SER A 304 25.06 -11.02 2.85
C SER A 304 24.51 -10.32 4.09
N ASP A 305 24.74 -9.01 4.20
CA ASP A 305 24.40 -8.16 5.33
C ASP A 305 23.12 -7.36 5.04
N TRP A 306 22.41 -7.67 3.95
CA TRP A 306 21.19 -7.00 3.55
C TRP A 306 20.05 -7.32 4.54
N GLN A 307 19.85 -6.43 5.51
CA GLN A 307 18.78 -6.51 6.53
C GLN A 307 17.37 -6.18 5.99
N GLY A 308 17.15 -6.23 4.68
CA GLY A 308 15.89 -5.80 4.07
C GLY A 308 15.67 -4.28 4.09
N ASN A 309 16.75 -3.50 4.24
CA ASN A 309 16.71 -2.05 4.15
C ASN A 309 16.67 -1.64 2.67
N THR A 310 15.72 -0.78 2.31
CA THR A 310 15.68 -0.12 1.01
C THR A 310 16.86 0.85 0.88
N GLN A 311 17.26 1.21 -0.34
CA GLN A 311 18.32 2.20 -0.60
C GLN A 311 18.04 3.57 0.07
N GLY A 312 16.77 3.88 0.35
CA GLY A 312 16.33 5.01 1.16
C GLY A 312 16.58 4.88 2.67
N GLU A 313 16.55 3.67 3.22
CA GLU A 313 16.85 3.37 4.64
C GLU A 313 18.37 3.30 4.90
N LEU A 314 19.17 2.94 3.89
CA LEU A 314 20.64 3.01 3.95
C LEU A 314 21.16 4.46 3.92
N SER A 315 20.53 5.30 3.10
CA SER A 315 20.90 6.72 2.98
C SER A 315 20.52 7.56 4.21
N SER A 316 19.55 7.14 5.03
CA SER A 316 19.23 7.79 6.31
C SER A 316 20.15 7.37 7.46
N ARG A 317 20.83 6.22 7.35
CA ARG A 317 21.85 5.79 8.34
C ARG A 317 23.19 6.50 8.15
N GLY A 318 23.51 6.95 6.93
CA GLY A 318 24.75 7.66 6.61
C GLY A 318 24.85 9.09 7.18
N THR A 319 23.77 9.66 7.71
CA THR A 319 23.75 11.04 8.23
C THR A 319 23.83 11.15 9.77
N MET A 320 24.12 10.06 10.49
CA MET A 320 24.33 10.07 11.96
C MET A 320 25.74 9.64 12.37
N VAL A 321 26.76 10.06 11.62
CA VAL A 321 28.17 9.96 12.01
C VAL A 321 28.87 11.29 11.72
N GLU A 322 28.48 12.35 12.42
CA GLU A 322 29.29 13.57 12.61
C GLU A 322 28.56 14.47 13.62
N ASP A 323 28.69 14.14 14.92
CA ASP A 323 28.40 15.06 16.03
C ASP A 323 29.04 14.49 17.31
N ARG A 324 30.33 14.17 17.22
CA ARG A 324 31.15 13.76 18.37
C ARG A 324 32.55 14.35 18.30
N TRP A 325 32.63 15.65 18.09
CA TRP A 325 33.83 16.44 18.42
C TRP A 325 33.37 17.84 18.79
N LEU A 326 33.36 18.13 20.10
CA LEU A 326 33.66 19.43 20.73
C LEU A 326 33.36 19.33 22.24
N GLU A 327 34.15 18.51 22.94
CA GLU A 327 34.44 18.71 24.36
C GLU A 327 35.97 18.62 24.50
N HIS A 328 36.62 19.77 24.37
CA HIS A 328 37.88 20.17 25.03
C HIS A 328 38.38 21.48 24.40
N ARG A 329 37.88 22.61 24.93
CA ARG A 329 38.66 23.82 25.25
C ARG A 329 37.82 24.81 26.01
#